data_AF-A0A947T0V4-F1
#
_entry.id   AF-A0A947T0V4-F1
#
_cell.length_a   1.000
_cell.length_b   1.000
_cell.length_c   1.000
_cell.angle_alpha   90.00
_cell.angle_beta   90.00
_cell.angle_gamma   90.00
#
_symmetry.space_group_name_H-M   'P 1'
#
loop_
_entity.id
_entity.type
_entity.pdbx_description
1 polymer ?
#
loop_
_entity_poly.entity_id
_entity_poly.type
_entity_poly.pdbx_seq_one_letter_code
_entity_poly.pdbx_strand_id
1 'polypeptide(L)' 'MSDIMRGNRIKGKLRAPKAHEGERRCAEKGCNTLLSRYNNRDHCYAHAPTKFPRLRGRVAPES' A
#
# COMPACT_ATOMS: atom_id res chain seq x y z
N MET A 1 32.97 15.24 33.52
CA MET A 1 32.18 14.18 32.86
C MET A 1 31.56 14.80 31.62
N SER A 2 32.09 14.49 30.44
CA SER A 2 31.59 15.03 29.18
C SER A 2 30.42 14.19 28.68
N ASP A 3 29.23 14.76 28.70
CA ASP A 3 28.06 14.13 28.07
C ASP A 3 28.18 14.31 26.55
N ILE A 4 28.55 13.22 25.87
CA ILE A 4 28.62 13.17 24.41
C ILE A 4 27.25 12.79 23.89
N MET A 5 26.55 13.75 23.27
CA MET A 5 25.30 13.48 22.55
C MET A 5 25.57 12.49 21.43
N ARG A 6 25.02 11.27 21.53
CA ARG A 6 25.12 10.24 20.50
C ARG A 6 23.80 10.13 19.75
N GLY A 7 23.87 10.20 18.42
CA GLY A 7 22.72 10.01 17.54
C GLY A 7 22.14 8.59 17.68
N ASN A 8 20.82 8.49 17.56
CA ASN A 8 20.13 7.21 17.66
C ASN A 8 20.39 6.37 16.39
N ARG A 9 20.84 5.12 16.55
CA ARG A 9 21.17 4.26 15.41
C ARG A 9 19.87 3.87 14.71
N ILE A 10 19.71 4.21 13.42
CA ILE A 10 18.54 3.84 12.63
C ILE A 10 18.52 2.32 12.53
N LYS A 11 17.69 1.67 13.34
CA LYS A 11 17.39 0.25 13.21
C LYS A 11 16.44 0.12 12.02
N GLY A 12 16.90 -0.51 10.95
CA GLY A 12 16.02 -0.87 9.82
C GLY A 12 14.79 -1.65 10.30
N LYS A 13 13.70 -1.64 9.53
CA LYS A 13 12.50 -2.41 9.87
C LYS A 13 12.87 -3.89 10.10
N LEU A 14 12.46 -4.45 11.23
CA LEU A 14 12.72 -5.85 11.60
C LEU A 14 12.13 -6.88 10.62
N ARG A 15 11.11 -6.50 9.84
CA ARG A 15 10.34 -7.41 8.99
C ARG A 15 10.35 -6.95 7.55
N ALA A 16 10.68 -7.87 6.64
CA ALA A 16 10.57 -7.67 5.22
C ALA A 16 9.12 -7.31 4.82
N PRO A 17 8.92 -6.48 3.78
CA PRO A 17 7.61 -6.24 3.21
C PRO A 17 6.95 -7.56 2.79
N LYS A 18 5.62 -7.67 2.93
CA LYS A 18 4.88 -8.81 2.37
C LYS A 18 5.05 -8.78 0.85
N ALA A 19 5.58 -9.87 0.30
CA ALA A 19 5.64 -10.11 -1.13
C ALA A 19 4.70 -11.26 -1.49
N HIS A 20 4.00 -11.11 -2.61
CA HIS A 20 3.18 -12.14 -3.21
C HIS A 20 4.02 -12.80 -4.31
N GLU A 21 4.19 -14.11 -4.23
CA GLU A 21 4.95 -14.89 -5.21
C GLU A 21 4.07 -15.36 -6.36
N GLY A 22 4.70 -15.62 -7.51
CA GLY A 22 4.05 -16.10 -8.73
C GLY A 22 3.75 -15.03 -9.78
N GLU A 23 3.56 -15.48 -11.02
CA GLU A 23 3.13 -14.65 -12.15
C GLU A 23 1.61 -14.40 -12.06
N ARG A 24 1.22 -13.40 -11.27
CA ARG A 24 -0.19 -13.04 -11.12
C ARG A 24 -0.60 -12.06 -12.22
N ARG A 25 -1.75 -12.30 -12.84
CA ARG A 25 -2.36 -11.40 -13.83
C ARG A 25 -3.62 -10.76 -13.26
N CYS A 26 -3.99 -9.62 -13.81
CA CYS A 26 -5.24 -8.95 -13.47
C CYS A 26 -6.44 -9.87 -13.74
N ALA A 27 -7.38 -9.96 -12.80
CA ALA A 27 -8.59 -10.76 -12.92
C ALA A 27 -9.65 -10.19 -13.90
N GLU A 28 -9.43 -8.97 -14.41
CA GLU A 28 -10.31 -8.33 -15.39
C GLU A 28 -10.25 -9.06 -16.74
N LYS A 29 -11.42 -9.26 -17.36
CA LYS A 29 -11.52 -9.99 -18.63
C LYS A 29 -10.77 -9.25 -19.73
N GLY A 30 -9.83 -9.93 -20.39
CA GLY A 30 -9.01 -9.34 -21.45
C GLY A 30 -7.82 -8.50 -20.96
N CYS A 31 -7.61 -8.38 -19.65
CA CYS A 31 -6.47 -7.67 -19.10
C CYS A 31 -5.26 -8.60 -18.90
N ASN A 32 -4.21 -8.42 -19.70
CA ASN A 32 -2.99 -9.21 -19.60
C ASN A 32 -1.93 -8.61 -18.66
N THR A 33 -2.27 -7.57 -17.90
CA THR A 33 -1.32 -6.86 -17.03
C THR A 33 -0.81 -7.77 -15.91
N LEU A 34 0.51 -7.89 -15.82
CA LEU A 34 1.20 -8.58 -14.72
C LEU A 34 1.13 -7.73 -13.45
N LEU A 35 0.72 -8.36 -12.35
CA LEU A 35 0.64 -7.73 -11.04
C LEU A 35 2.02 -7.75 -10.37
N SER A 36 2.42 -6.61 -9.84
CA SER A 36 3.64 -6.51 -9.03
C SER A 36 3.56 -7.41 -7.79
N ARG A 37 4.71 -7.92 -7.34
CA ARG A 37 4.85 -8.72 -6.11
C ARG A 37 4.34 -8.00 -4.86
N TYR A 38 4.24 -6.68 -4.87
CA TYR A 38 3.73 -5.90 -3.73
C TYR A 38 2.25 -5.53 -3.86
N ASN A 39 1.65 -5.72 -5.04
CA ASN A 39 0.22 -5.58 -5.19
C ASN A 39 -0.43 -6.80 -4.55
N ASN A 40 -1.28 -6.59 -3.55
CA ASN A 40 -2.02 -7.65 -2.87
C ASN A 40 -3.44 -7.84 -3.41
N ARG A 41 -3.84 -7.05 -4.41
CA ARG A 41 -5.15 -7.11 -5.07
C ARG A 41 -5.11 -8.13 -6.21
N ASP A 42 -6.29 -8.50 -6.68
CA ASP A 42 -6.47 -9.35 -7.87
C ASP A 42 -6.60 -8.54 -9.15
N HIS A 43 -6.73 -7.22 -9.03
CA HIS A 43 -6.83 -6.28 -10.14
C HIS A 43 -5.57 -5.42 -10.25
N CYS A 44 -5.27 -4.97 -11.48
CA CYS A 44 -4.22 -3.99 -11.73
C CYS A 44 -4.63 -2.61 -11.19
N TYR A 45 -3.72 -1.63 -11.23
CA TYR A 45 -4.00 -0.28 -10.75
C TYR A 45 -5.20 0.37 -11.48
N ALA A 46 -5.35 0.11 -12.78
CA ALA A 46 -6.42 0.67 -13.59
C ALA A 46 -7.81 0.07 -13.29
N HIS A 47 -7.86 -1.22 -12.94
CA HIS A 47 -9.11 -1.94 -12.64
C HIS A 47 -9.37 -2.06 -11.14
N ALA A 48 -8.53 -1.47 -10.30
CA ALA A 48 -8.76 -1.51 -8.88
C ALA A 48 -9.99 -0.69 -8.51
N PRO A 49 -10.88 -1.20 -7.64
CA PRO A 49 -12.05 -0.45 -7.21
C PRO A 49 -11.63 0.83 -6.49
N THR A 50 -12.20 1.96 -6.90
CA THR A 50 -11.98 3.26 -6.28
C THR A 50 -12.53 3.23 -4.85
N LYS A 51 -11.62 3.19 -3.86
CA LYS A 51 -11.98 3.30 -2.45
C LYS A 51 -11.81 4.74 -2.01
N PHE A 52 -12.93 5.42 -1.78
CA PHE A 52 -12.90 6.72 -1.15
C PHE A 52 -12.50 6.56 0.32
N PRO A 53 -11.53 7.35 0.82
CA PRO A 53 -11.21 7.34 2.24
C PRO A 53 -12.43 7.76 3.04
N ARG A 54 -12.57 7.20 4.26
CA ARG A 54 -13.60 7.64 5.19
C ARG A 54 -13.22 9.05 5.64
N LEU A 55 -13.82 10.05 5.01
CA LEU A 55 -13.69 11.45 5.41
C LEU A 55 -14.20 11.56 6.85
N ARG A 56 -13.39 12.15 7.74
CA ARG A 56 -13.84 12.49 9.09
C ARG A 56 -14.73 13.72 8.97
N GLY A 57 -16.04 13.54 9.11
CA GLY A 57 -17.04 14.61 9.06
C GLY A 57 -18.44 14.05 8.84
N ARG A 58 -19.49 14.75 9.29
CA ARG A 58 -20.87 14.45 8.88
C ARG A 58 -21.11 15.06 7.51
N VAL A 59 -21.79 14.33 6.63
CA VAL A 59 -22.34 14.91 5.41
C VAL A 59 -23.45 15.88 5.85
N ALA A 60 -23.21 17.18 5.70
CA ALA A 60 -24.25 18.18 5.90
C ALA A 60 -25.17 18.15 4.67
N PRO A 61 -26.51 18.16 4.85
CA PRO A 61 -27.42 18.32 3.73
C PRO A 61 -27.19 19.69 3.08
N GLU A 62 -27.31 19.76 1.76
CA GLU A 62 -27.28 21.04 1.05
C GLU A 62 -28.50 21.86 1.46
N SER A 63 -28.26 23.08 1.95
CA SER A 63 -29.28 24.06 2.36
C SER A 63 -29.85 24.81 1.17
#